data_AF-A0A969C426-F1
#
_entry.id   AF-A0A969C426-F1
#
_cell.length_a   1.000
_cell.length_b   1.000
_cell.length_c   1.000
_cell.angle_alpha   90.00
_cell.angle_beta   90.00
_cell.angle_gamma   90.00
#
_symmetry.space_group_name_H-M   'P 1'
#
loop_
_entity.id
_entity.type
_entity.pdbx_description
1 polymer ?
#
loop_
_entity_poly.entity_id
_entity_poly.type
_entity_poly.pdbx_seq_one_letter_code
_entity_poly.pdbx_strand_id
1 'polypeptide(L)'
;MSNKAVYQLSARQILTIAFLSAIFAAGAAVLFNNYGVFWRDSSSPGVSAEEPLPTLPLSNPDTVSDEQNSIEVYKTLSPGVAFINTTSYSQDFWGQVEEGRGTGSGSVIDKEGHILTNFHVIEGAKI
;
A
#
# COMPACT_ATOMS: atom_id res chain seq x y z
N MET A 1 28.50 -46.72 30.66
CA MET A 1 28.84 -45.31 30.38
C MET A 1 28.99 -45.16 28.87
N SER A 2 28.18 -44.31 28.25
CA SER A 2 28.02 -44.23 26.79
C SER A 2 29.15 -43.40 26.16
N ASN A 3 29.95 -43.99 25.28
CA ASN A 3 31.02 -43.29 24.55
C ASN A 3 30.40 -42.36 23.51
N LYS A 4 30.50 -41.05 23.72
CA LYS A 4 30.16 -40.05 22.69
C LYS A 4 31.28 -40.06 21.65
N ALA A 5 30.97 -40.49 20.42
CA ALA A 5 31.88 -40.37 19.29
C ALA A 5 32.17 -38.88 19.03
N VAL A 6 33.41 -38.45 19.27
CA VAL A 6 33.88 -37.10 18.95
C VAL A 6 34.23 -37.10 17.46
N TYR A 7 33.40 -36.45 16.64
CA TYR A 7 33.67 -36.29 15.22
C TYR A 7 34.90 -35.40 15.00
N GLN A 8 36.02 -36.00 14.61
CA GLN A 8 37.24 -35.29 14.20
C GLN A 8 37.07 -34.81 12.75
N LEU A 9 36.39 -33.68 12.54
CA LEU A 9 36.20 -33.11 11.20
C LEU A 9 37.52 -32.51 10.69
N SER A 10 38.01 -33.02 9.55
CA SER A 10 39.20 -32.51 8.87
C SER A 10 38.98 -31.09 8.34
N ALA A 11 40.03 -30.26 8.28
CA ALA A 11 39.97 -28.90 7.73
C ALA A 11 39.37 -28.85 6.30
N ARG A 12 39.61 -29.91 5.50
CA ARG A 12 39.00 -30.05 4.17
C ARG A 12 37.48 -30.23 4.24
N GLN A 13 36.97 -30.96 5.23
CA GLN A 13 35.53 -31.17 5.44
C GLN A 13 34.85 -29.89 5.92
N ILE A 14 35.51 -29.11 6.78
CA ILE A 14 35.02 -27.80 7.22
C ILE A 14 34.88 -26.85 6.02
N LEU A 15 35.88 -26.80 5.14
CA LEU A 15 35.82 -26.00 3.92
C LEU A 15 34.70 -26.45 2.97
N THR A 16 34.50 -27.77 2.79
CA THR A 16 33.40 -28.26 1.95
C THR A 16 32.03 -27.93 2.51
N ILE A 17 31.84 -28.02 3.83
CA ILE A 17 30.57 -27.70 4.49
C ILE A 17 30.29 -26.20 4.38
N ALA A 18 31.30 -25.35 4.58
CA ALA A 18 31.18 -23.91 4.45
C ALA A 18 30.84 -23.48 3.01
N PHE A 19 31.40 -24.16 2.02
CA PHE A 19 31.11 -23.85 0.62
C PHE A 19 29.70 -24.30 0.22
N LEU A 20 29.27 -25.49 0.65
CA LEU A 20 27.91 -25.99 0.42
C LEU A 20 26.85 -25.13 1.12
N SER A 21 27.12 -24.66 2.35
CA SER A 21 26.20 -23.79 3.07
C SER A 21 26.08 -22.41 2.41
N ALA A 22 27.17 -21.85 1.88
CA ALA A 22 27.16 -20.58 1.15
C ALA A 22 26.33 -20.67 -0.14
N ILE A 23 26.48 -21.75 -0.91
CA ILE A 23 25.70 -21.97 -2.14
C ILE A 23 24.21 -22.16 -1.81
N PHE A 24 23.91 -22.94 -0.77
CA PHE A 24 22.52 -23.16 -0.34
C PHE A 24 21.87 -21.85 0.13
N ALA A 25 22.58 -21.03 0.91
CA ALA A 25 22.08 -19.73 1.37
C ALA A 25 21.85 -18.75 0.20
N ALA A 26 22.79 -18.66 -0.74
CA ALA A 26 22.65 -17.83 -1.94
C ALA A 26 21.48 -18.31 -2.83
N GLY A 27 21.36 -19.62 -3.04
CA GLY A 27 20.25 -20.21 -3.79
C GLY A 27 18.90 -19.92 -3.15
N ALA A 28 18.78 -20.10 -1.83
CA ALA A 28 17.54 -19.79 -1.09
C ALA A 28 17.17 -18.30 -1.20
N ALA A 29 18.12 -17.38 -1.12
CA ALA A 29 17.88 -15.94 -1.25
C ALA A 29 17.36 -15.55 -2.64
N VAL A 30 17.93 -16.12 -3.71
CA VAL A 30 17.49 -15.86 -5.09
C VAL A 30 16.09 -16.43 -5.33
N LEU A 31 15.81 -17.64 -4.84
CA LEU A 31 14.49 -18.25 -4.93
C LEU A 31 13.45 -17.46 -4.11
N PHE A 32 13.78 -17.01 -2.90
CA PHE A 32 12.88 -16.21 -2.07
C PHE A 32 12.54 -14.86 -2.72
N ASN A 33 13.51 -14.21 -3.36
CA ASN A 33 13.26 -12.96 -4.08
C ASN A 33 12.40 -13.16 -5.34
N ASN A 34 12.52 -14.31 -6.03
CA ASN A 34 11.76 -14.61 -7.24
C ASN A 34 10.35 -15.18 -6.94
N TYR A 35 10.17 -15.95 -5.87
CA TYR A 35 8.88 -16.50 -5.44
C TYR A 35 8.09 -15.58 -4.49
N GLY A 36 8.74 -14.63 -3.82
CA GLY A 36 8.08 -13.62 -2.97
C GLY A 36 7.15 -12.68 -3.74
N VAL A 37 7.27 -12.64 -5.07
CA VAL A 37 6.34 -11.94 -5.98
C VAL A 37 4.97 -12.62 -6.03
N PHE A 38 4.88 -13.93 -5.74
CA PHE A 38 3.62 -14.68 -5.77
C PHE A 38 2.70 -14.42 -4.56
N TRP A 39 3.24 -13.86 -3.48
CA TRP A 39 2.47 -13.41 -2.31
C TRP A 39 2.38 -11.87 -2.22
N ARG A 40 2.80 -11.15 -3.27
CA ARG A 40 2.78 -9.68 -3.34
C ARG A 40 1.73 -9.16 -4.32
N ASP A 41 0.57 -9.81 -4.32
CA ASP A 41 -0.67 -9.34 -4.94
C ASP A 41 -1.79 -10.20 -4.30
N SER A 42 -2.91 -9.71 -3.80
CA SER A 42 -3.57 -8.43 -3.97
C SER A 42 -4.46 -8.20 -2.76
N SER A 43 -4.00 -7.48 -1.74
CA SER A 43 -4.94 -6.79 -0.85
C SER A 43 -5.30 -5.46 -1.52
N SER A 44 -5.92 -5.54 -2.71
CA SER A 44 -6.86 -4.49 -3.07
C SER A 44 -7.96 -4.62 -2.01
N PRO A 45 -8.24 -3.58 -1.21
CA PRO A 45 -9.51 -3.54 -0.51
C PRO A 45 -10.54 -3.83 -1.58
N GLY A 46 -11.33 -4.89 -1.40
CA GLY A 46 -12.41 -5.19 -2.31
C GLY A 46 -13.30 -3.97 -2.36
N VAL A 47 -13.13 -3.14 -3.38
CA VAL A 47 -14.22 -2.34 -3.90
C VAL A 47 -15.16 -3.42 -4.42
N SER A 48 -16.03 -3.93 -3.54
CA SER A 48 -17.30 -4.49 -3.97
C SER A 48 -17.76 -3.56 -5.06
N ALA A 49 -17.92 -4.08 -6.27
CA ALA A 49 -18.60 -3.35 -7.33
C ALA A 49 -19.97 -3.04 -6.74
N GLU A 50 -20.08 -1.85 -6.14
CA GLU A 50 -21.32 -1.28 -5.71
C GLU A 50 -22.12 -1.22 -6.99
N GLU A 51 -23.21 -1.97 -7.01
CA GLU A 51 -24.21 -1.92 -8.05
C GLU A 51 -24.38 -0.44 -8.39
N PRO A 52 -24.20 -0.02 -9.67
CA PRO A 52 -24.07 1.38 -10.00
C PRO A 52 -25.24 2.08 -9.37
N LEU A 53 -24.96 2.97 -8.39
CA LEU A 53 -26.01 3.71 -7.70
C LEU A 53 -26.95 4.19 -8.78
N PRO A 54 -28.27 3.91 -8.67
CA PRO A 54 -29.22 4.31 -9.69
C PRO A 54 -28.89 5.76 -10.00
N THR A 55 -28.53 6.03 -11.26
CA THR A 55 -28.13 7.36 -11.68
C THR A 55 -29.38 8.19 -11.52
N LEU A 56 -29.58 8.75 -10.32
CA LEU A 56 -30.71 9.59 -10.03
C LEU A 56 -30.52 10.75 -10.99
N PRO A 57 -31.41 10.91 -11.99
CA PRO A 57 -31.28 12.01 -12.91
C PRO A 57 -31.31 13.27 -12.06
N LEU A 58 -30.22 14.05 -12.12
CA LEU A 58 -30.18 15.34 -11.42
C LEU A 58 -31.33 16.18 -11.96
N SER A 59 -32.21 16.62 -11.06
CA SER A 59 -33.33 17.47 -11.43
C SER A 59 -32.81 18.80 -11.96
N ASN A 60 -33.58 19.46 -12.82
CA ASN A 60 -33.22 20.81 -13.26
C ASN A 60 -33.23 21.75 -12.03
N PRO A 61 -32.11 22.41 -11.67
CA PRO A 61 -32.04 23.29 -10.50
C PRO A 61 -33.08 24.41 -10.51
N ASP A 62 -33.56 24.85 -11.68
CA ASP A 62 -34.58 25.90 -11.80
C ASP A 62 -35.99 25.41 -11.40
N THR A 63 -36.19 24.10 -11.25
CA THR A 63 -37.51 23.48 -11.06
C THR A 63 -37.71 22.84 -9.69
N VAL A 64 -36.64 22.70 -8.90
CA VAL A 64 -36.65 22.07 -7.57
C VAL A 64 -36.27 23.08 -6.48
N SER A 65 -36.50 22.72 -5.21
CA SER A 65 -36.00 23.54 -4.11
C SER A 65 -34.49 23.42 -3.98
N ASP A 66 -33.84 24.46 -3.41
CA ASP A 66 -32.39 24.48 -3.15
C ASP A 66 -31.94 23.30 -2.28
N GLU A 67 -32.77 22.91 -1.30
CA GLU A 67 -32.51 21.75 -0.44
C GLU A 67 -32.51 20.45 -1.24
N GLN A 68 -33.52 20.24 -2.09
CA GLN A 68 -33.61 19.05 -2.93
C GLN A 68 -32.44 18.98 -3.91
N ASN A 69 -32.09 20.09 -4.55
CA ASN A 69 -30.93 20.17 -5.44
C ASN A 69 -29.63 19.79 -4.71
N SER A 70 -29.41 20.34 -3.52
CA SER A 70 -28.23 20.03 -2.71
C SER A 70 -28.15 18.55 -2.31
N ILE A 71 -29.28 17.96 -1.93
CA ILE A 71 -29.37 16.53 -1.58
C ILE A 71 -29.04 15.66 -2.80
N GLU A 72 -29.61 15.97 -3.96
CA GLU A 72 -29.39 15.21 -5.20
C GLU A 72 -27.93 15.29 -5.66
N VAL A 73 -27.35 16.49 -5.67
CA VAL A 73 -25.95 16.70 -6.01
C VAL A 73 -25.04 15.92 -5.08
N TYR A 74 -25.27 16.00 -3.76
CA TYR A 74 -24.45 15.27 -2.79
C TYR A 74 -24.58 13.75 -2.96
N LYS A 75 -25.79 13.21 -3.07
CA LYS A 75 -26.01 11.76 -3.22
C LYS A 75 -25.36 11.22 -4.48
N THR A 76 -25.40 11.98 -5.57
CA THR A 76 -24.90 11.54 -6.87
C THR A 76 -23.38 11.71 -6.99
N LEU A 77 -22.80 12.78 -6.45
CA LEU A 77 -21.37 13.09 -6.65
C LEU A 77 -20.46 12.68 -5.49
N SER A 78 -20.98 12.46 -4.28
CA SER A 78 -20.15 12.07 -3.13
C SER A 78 -19.31 10.79 -3.32
N PRO A 79 -19.73 9.76 -4.09
CA PRO A 79 -18.88 8.61 -4.38
C PRO A 79 -17.61 8.95 -5.19
N GLY A 80 -17.58 10.10 -5.88
CA GLY A 80 -16.42 10.58 -6.64
C GLY A 80 -15.40 11.33 -5.80
N VAL A 81 -15.63 11.51 -4.49
CA VAL A 81 -14.73 12.23 -3.57
C VAL A 81 -13.99 11.23 -2.70
N ALA A 82 -12.65 11.29 -2.75
CA ALA A 82 -11.78 10.43 -1.96
C ALA A 82 -11.31 11.14 -0.69
N PHE A 83 -11.27 10.40 0.42
CA PHE A 83 -10.54 10.80 1.62
C PHE A 83 -9.07 10.41 1.49
N ILE A 84 -8.17 11.36 1.71
CA ILE A 84 -6.73 11.17 1.57
C ILE A 84 -6.10 11.22 2.96
N ASN A 85 -5.36 10.15 3.31
CA ASN A 85 -4.53 10.08 4.51
C ASN A 85 -3.08 9.96 4.08
N THR A 86 -2.21 10.78 4.68
CA THR A 86 -0.79 10.87 4.32
C THR A 86 0.09 10.71 5.56
N THR A 87 1.21 10.04 5.37
CA THR A 87 2.27 9.92 6.36
C THR A 87 3.53 10.55 5.79
N SER A 88 4.13 11.47 6.54
CA SER A 88 5.39 12.13 6.21
C SER A 88 6.43 11.78 7.27
N TYR A 89 7.70 11.86 6.89
CA TYR A 89 8.80 11.70 7.83
C TYR A 89 9.69 12.92 7.74
N SER A 90 9.88 13.60 8.86
CA SER A 90 10.80 14.73 8.96
C SER A 90 11.94 14.37 9.91
N GLN A 91 13.15 14.82 9.59
CA GLN A 91 14.32 14.61 10.43
C GLN A 91 14.69 15.93 11.09
N ASP A 92 14.77 15.94 12.42
CA ASP A 92 15.22 17.11 13.16
C ASP A 92 16.74 17.33 13.02
N PHE A 93 17.23 18.45 13.55
CA PHE A 93 18.66 18.81 13.51
C PHE A 93 19.55 17.80 14.28
N TRP A 94 18.97 17.01 15.19
CA TRP A 94 19.65 15.98 15.97
C TRP A 94 19.55 14.58 15.34
N GLY A 95 18.95 14.50 14.16
CA GLY A 95 18.80 13.27 13.40
C GLY A 95 17.64 12.38 13.85
N GLN A 96 16.76 12.84 14.74
CA GLN A 96 15.55 12.14 15.12
C GLN A 96 14.54 12.20 13.98
N VAL A 97 13.96 11.06 13.64
CA VAL A 97 12.91 10.96 12.62
C VAL A 97 11.55 11.01 13.31
N GLU A 98 10.76 12.02 12.97
CA GLU A 98 9.39 12.19 13.44
C GLU A 98 8.40 11.83 12.33
N GLU A 99 7.37 11.05 12.67
CA GLU A 99 6.26 10.72 11.79
C GLU A 99 5.21 11.84 11.86
N GLY A 100 5.01 12.54 10.73
CA GLY A 100 3.92 13.49 10.54
C GLY A 100 2.71 12.81 9.88
N ARG A 101 1.50 13.18 10.29
CA ARG A 101 0.26 12.74 9.65
C ARG A 101 -0.51 13.92 9.09
N GLY A 102 -1.00 13.77 7.87
CA GLY A 102 -1.82 14.77 7.18
C GLY A 102 -3.08 14.15 6.62
N THR A 103 -4.17 14.92 6.59
CA THR A 103 -5.43 14.51 5.98
C THR A 103 -5.86 15.52 4.92
N GLY A 104 -6.58 15.04 3.92
CA GLY A 104 -7.10 15.87 2.84
C GLY A 104 -8.21 15.18 2.06
N SER A 105 -8.59 15.80 0.95
CA SER A 105 -9.60 15.27 0.04
C SER A 105 -9.08 15.31 -1.40
N GLY A 106 -9.68 14.49 -2.25
CA GLY A 106 -9.45 14.52 -3.68
C GLY A 106 -10.68 14.10 -4.47
N SER A 107 -10.61 14.24 -5.78
CA SER A 107 -11.68 13.85 -6.69
C SER A 107 -11.17 12.81 -7.68
N VAL A 108 -11.96 11.76 -7.91
CA VAL A 108 -11.68 10.75 -8.93
C VAL A 108 -11.95 11.36 -10.30
N ILE A 109 -10.95 11.35 -11.19
CA ILE A 109 -11.05 12.03 -12.50
C ILE A 109 -11.25 11.06 -13.67
N ASP A 110 -10.98 9.77 -13.48
CA ASP A 110 -11.18 8.74 -14.50
C ASP A 110 -11.46 7.36 -13.89
N LYS A 111 -11.73 6.38 -14.76
CA LYS A 111 -12.01 5.00 -14.36
C LYS A 111 -10.75 4.17 -14.07
N GLU A 112 -9.57 4.72 -14.34
CA GLU A 112 -8.28 4.08 -14.03
C GLU A 112 -7.90 4.30 -12.55
N GLY A 113 -8.60 5.22 -11.87
CA GLY A 113 -8.44 5.49 -10.45
C GLY A 113 -7.49 6.65 -10.16
N HIS A 114 -7.22 7.54 -11.13
CA HIS A 114 -6.45 8.74 -10.85
C HIS A 114 -7.26 9.71 -9.97
N ILE A 115 -6.59 10.27 -8.96
CA ILE A 115 -7.17 11.20 -7.98
C ILE A 115 -6.49 12.56 -8.12
N LEU A 116 -7.30 13.60 -8.32
CA LEU A 116 -6.87 14.99 -8.27
C LEU A 116 -6.95 15.52 -6.84
N THR A 117 -5.85 16.10 -6.34
CA THR A 117 -5.81 16.79 -5.04
C THR A 117 -4.85 17.99 -5.09
N ASN A 118 -4.85 18.81 -4.06
CA ASN A 118 -3.91 19.92 -3.93
C ASN A 118 -2.50 19.40 -3.64
N PHE A 119 -1.48 20.06 -4.20
CA PHE A 119 -0.08 19.65 -4.01
C PHE A 119 0.34 19.58 -2.53
N HIS A 120 -0.05 20.55 -1.71
CA HIS A 120 0.31 20.58 -0.28
C HIS A 120 -0.25 19.41 0.53
N VAL A 121 -1.28 18.70 0.03
CA VAL A 121 -1.84 17.52 0.71
C VAL A 121 -0.88 16.35 0.65
N ILE A 122 -0.10 16.23 -0.43
CA ILE A 122 0.84 15.13 -0.67
C ILE A 122 2.31 15.55 -0.51
N GLU A 123 2.57 16.81 -0.19
CA GLU A 123 3.92 17.33 -0.08
C GLU A 123 4.66 16.62 1.08
N GLY A 124 5.82 16.02 0.79
CA GLY A 124 6.59 15.26 1.77
C GLY A 124 5.92 13.96 2.26
N ALA A 125 4.75 13.62 1.71
CA ALA A 125 4.10 12.35 1.98
C ALA A 125 4.90 11.21 1.35
N LYS A 126 5.03 10.11 2.08
CA LYS A 126 5.40 8.82 1.50
C LYS A 126 4.13 8.06 1.13
N ILE A 127 4.08 7.64 -0.13
CA ILE A 127 3.05 6.77 -0.72
C ILE A 127 3.51 5.33 -0.62
#